data_AF-A0A0S8AHN1-F1
#
_entry.id   AF-A0A0S8AHN1-F1
#
_cell.length_a   1.000
_cell.length_b   1.000
_cell.length_c   1.000
_cell.angle_alpha   90.00
_cell.angle_beta   90.00
_cell.angle_gamma   90.00
#
_symmetry.space_group_name_H-M   'P 1'
#
loop_
_entity.id
_entity.type
_entity.pdbx_description
1 polymer ?
#
loop_
_entity_poly.entity_id
_entity_poly.type
_entity_poly.pdbx_seq_one_letter_code
_entity_poly.pdbx_strand_id
1 'polypeptide(L)'
;MNLLIVAAGLQLLFPVCSSAEEDQNRKAYYTIQIGTYISEDAAQRSYKNLAEKLNDSQLHGLRIEKIKKYYVVRIGRDDSKEDAERVYPELRDKTAAPPLVTKTRVGPETIIKQYMSKEERRKPAADLPPPKAAPGQSAAGEKGGQKETEPPPILTEKKKQIVLAPAENKEQKAAARLPEKQKITAAPPVQPESVKEQKKCGVKPVLVLIDESGSMLGMAKAAKADERAAGGPVSKVELQKQILERISPKLTASRCSFGIYRFRFFPGTHLLYEPLLKIDAHDPGYAKKIVRNYFTEDYEIYTRSSPITDVLQQLDIDILWKMSGSLTILLISDGVVTNIEPQNTANSQNQKNKETLLLAEVSWLKKKYGTALTIHSIYIANGNDENPDEEDAYRSLMEDIAELGGGSSFTGMDLLRNDRLMNELSAELCCGEN
;
A
#
# COMPACT_ATOMS: atom_id res chain seq x y z
N MET A 1 -19.76 48.96 73.06
CA MET A 1 -18.91 47.75 73.14
C MET A 1 -18.47 47.41 71.73
N ASN A 2 -17.24 47.79 71.36
CA ASN A 2 -16.67 47.57 70.04
C ASN A 2 -15.92 46.23 70.04
N LEU A 3 -16.34 45.29 69.21
CA LEU A 3 -15.71 43.98 69.06
C LEU A 3 -14.72 44.04 67.88
N LEU A 4 -13.42 44.05 68.22
CA LEU A 4 -12.30 44.05 67.30
C LEU A 4 -12.01 42.60 66.89
N ILE A 5 -12.29 42.21 65.64
CA ILE A 5 -11.93 40.90 65.10
C ILE A 5 -10.54 41.01 64.46
N VAL A 6 -9.54 40.46 65.14
CA VAL A 6 -8.17 40.28 64.63
C VAL A 6 -8.15 39.04 63.74
N ALA A 7 -8.15 39.23 62.42
CA ALA A 7 -7.93 38.15 61.46
C ALA A 7 -6.43 37.84 61.39
N ALA A 8 -6.01 36.78 62.08
CA ALA A 8 -4.66 36.25 62.00
C ALA A 8 -4.45 35.56 60.63
N GLY A 9 -3.60 36.17 59.79
CA GLY A 9 -3.15 35.60 58.53
C GLY A 9 -2.23 34.41 58.75
N LEU A 10 -2.74 33.21 58.49
CA LEU A 10 -1.96 31.97 58.42
C LEU A 10 -1.51 31.77 56.96
N GLN A 11 -0.35 32.33 56.61
CA GLN A 11 0.32 32.06 55.34
C GLN A 11 0.92 30.65 55.37
N LEU A 12 0.15 29.69 54.85
CA LEU A 12 0.63 28.36 54.50
C LEU A 12 1.61 28.48 53.32
N LEU A 13 2.91 28.35 53.61
CA LEU A 13 3.97 28.16 52.63
C LEU A 13 3.78 26.79 51.96
N PHE A 14 2.96 26.71 50.92
CA PHE A 14 2.99 25.57 50.02
C PHE A 14 4.30 25.62 49.23
N PRO A 15 5.13 24.57 49.25
CA PRO A 15 6.26 24.49 48.33
C PRO A 15 5.69 24.52 46.91
N VAL A 16 6.05 25.56 46.17
CA VAL A 16 5.88 25.59 44.71
C VAL A 16 6.78 24.49 44.18
N CYS A 17 6.25 23.27 44.09
CA CYS A 17 6.86 22.20 43.32
C CYS A 17 6.94 22.70 41.88
N SER A 18 8.13 23.16 41.51
CA SER A 18 8.47 23.60 40.17
C SER A 18 8.23 22.45 39.21
N SER A 19 7.09 22.47 38.51
CA SER A 19 6.74 21.53 37.43
C SER A 19 7.52 21.83 36.13
N ALA A 20 8.68 22.47 36.22
CA ALA A 20 9.42 22.98 35.07
C ALA A 20 10.11 21.88 34.25
N GLU A 21 10.31 20.69 34.79
CA GLU A 21 10.90 19.56 34.05
C GLU A 21 9.91 18.83 33.13
N GLU A 22 8.60 19.01 33.31
CA GLU A 22 7.61 18.30 32.48
C GLU A 22 7.38 18.95 31.10
N ASP A 23 7.83 20.20 30.91
CA ASP A 23 7.57 20.97 29.67
C ASP A 23 8.66 20.79 28.59
N GLN A 24 9.90 20.43 28.98
CA GLN A 24 10.95 20.15 27.99
C GLN A 24 10.65 18.92 27.12
N ASN A 25 9.83 17.99 27.61
CA ASN A 25 9.41 16.81 26.84
C ASN A 25 8.31 17.10 25.80
N ARG A 26 7.82 18.35 25.72
CA ARG A 26 6.76 18.76 24.78
C ARG A 26 7.24 19.63 23.62
N LYS A 27 8.52 20.01 23.59
CA LYS A 27 9.08 20.80 22.50
C LYS A 27 9.02 20.00 21.21
N ALA A 28 8.29 20.52 20.22
CA ALA A 28 8.25 19.95 18.89
C ALA A 28 9.57 20.23 18.17
N TYR A 29 10.07 19.26 17.41
CA TYR A 29 11.31 19.36 16.67
C TYR A 29 11.13 18.82 15.24
N TYR A 30 12.04 19.18 14.35
CA TYR A 30 12.05 18.70 12.97
C TYR A 30 12.83 17.39 12.87
N THR A 31 12.30 16.48 12.07
CA THR A 31 12.87 15.15 11.84
C THR A 31 12.68 14.79 10.39
N ILE A 32 13.53 13.93 9.89
CA ILE A 32 13.45 13.42 8.54
C ILE A 32 12.84 12.02 8.61
N GLN A 33 11.59 11.89 8.14
CA GLN A 33 10.89 10.63 8.04
C GLN A 33 11.37 9.89 6.78
N ILE A 34 11.92 8.70 7.00
CA ILE A 34 12.46 7.85 5.94
C ILE A 34 11.32 7.04 5.31
N GLY A 35 10.45 6.46 6.15
CA GLY A 35 9.30 5.68 5.72
C GLY A 35 8.36 5.35 6.87
N THR A 36 7.10 5.04 6.52
CA THR A 36 6.10 4.51 7.46
C THR A 36 5.66 3.13 7.00
N TYR A 37 5.60 2.18 7.92
CA TYR A 37 5.36 0.77 7.67
C TYR A 37 4.20 0.27 8.54
N ILE A 38 3.46 -0.74 8.06
CA ILE A 38 2.47 -1.45 8.88
C ILE A 38 3.19 -2.42 9.83
N SER A 39 4.20 -3.12 9.31
CA SER A 39 4.92 -4.16 10.03
C SER A 39 6.17 -3.61 10.73
N GLU A 40 6.40 -4.08 11.95
CA GLU A 40 7.64 -3.80 12.67
C GLU A 40 8.85 -4.35 11.91
N ASP A 41 8.73 -5.56 11.34
CA ASP A 41 9.83 -6.20 10.62
C ASP A 41 10.26 -5.40 9.39
N ALA A 42 9.32 -4.80 8.67
CA ALA A 42 9.63 -3.92 7.55
C ALA A 42 10.35 -2.64 7.99
N ALA A 43 9.89 -2.03 9.08
CA ALA A 43 10.58 -0.90 9.69
C ALA A 43 11.99 -1.28 10.17
N GLN A 44 12.17 -2.47 10.76
CA GLN A 44 13.48 -2.96 11.18
C GLN A 44 14.42 -3.22 10.00
N ARG A 45 13.92 -3.79 8.89
CA ARG A 45 14.70 -3.97 7.65
C ARG A 45 15.15 -2.62 7.08
N SER A 46 14.24 -1.64 7.00
CA SER A 46 14.54 -0.28 6.53
C SER A 46 15.57 0.40 7.43
N TYR A 47 15.36 0.35 8.75
CA TYR A 47 16.29 0.87 9.75
C TYR A 47 17.69 0.26 9.60
N LYS A 48 17.80 -1.07 9.47
CA LYS A 48 19.09 -1.76 9.35
C LYS A 48 19.80 -1.38 8.05
N ASN A 49 19.10 -1.39 6.93
CA ASN A 49 19.65 -1.01 5.63
C ASN A 49 20.18 0.44 5.66
N LEU A 50 19.45 1.35 6.29
CA LEU A 50 19.90 2.74 6.45
C LEU A 50 21.11 2.85 7.39
N ALA A 51 21.10 2.11 8.51
CA ALA A 51 22.22 2.04 9.46
C ALA A 51 23.52 1.52 8.82
N GLU A 52 23.43 0.65 7.82
CA GLU A 52 24.59 0.12 7.10
C GLU A 52 25.13 1.08 6.02
N LYS A 53 24.31 1.99 5.50
CA LYS A 53 24.65 2.93 4.41
C LYS A 53 25.15 4.30 4.88
N LEU A 54 24.88 4.66 6.14
CA LEU A 54 25.22 5.95 6.72
C LEU A 54 26.41 5.84 7.66
N ASN A 55 27.15 6.93 7.82
CA ASN A 55 28.20 7.02 8.83
C ASN A 55 27.62 7.40 10.22
N ASP A 56 28.42 7.25 11.27
CA ASP A 56 27.96 7.49 12.65
C ASP A 56 27.41 8.91 12.88
N SER A 57 27.99 9.94 12.23
CA SER A 57 27.48 11.32 12.31
C SER A 57 26.12 11.51 11.64
N GLN A 58 25.88 10.81 10.54
CA GLN A 58 24.60 10.84 9.82
C GLN A 58 23.51 10.06 10.57
N LEU A 59 23.87 9.07 11.38
CA LEU A 59 22.94 8.23 12.13
C LEU A 59 22.39 8.87 13.40
N HIS A 60 22.73 10.13 13.66
CA HIS A 60 22.24 10.85 14.83
C HIS A 60 20.70 10.90 14.85
N GLY A 61 20.13 10.37 15.93
CA GLY A 61 18.68 10.31 16.11
C GLY A 61 17.94 9.29 15.23
N LEU A 62 18.65 8.40 14.50
CA LEU A 62 18.00 7.31 13.76
C LEU A 62 17.21 6.42 14.71
N ARG A 63 15.92 6.23 14.44
CA ARG A 63 15.03 5.46 15.32
C ARG A 63 13.81 4.88 14.60
N ILE A 64 13.19 3.91 15.25
CA ILE A 64 11.87 3.37 14.92
C ILE A 64 10.89 3.84 15.99
N GLU A 65 9.81 4.50 15.57
CA GLU A 65 8.73 4.96 16.43
C GLU A 65 7.45 4.16 16.15
N LYS A 66 6.71 3.78 17.20
CA LYS A 66 5.34 3.26 17.10
C LYS A 66 4.36 4.41 17.21
N ILE A 67 3.65 4.70 16.12
CA ILE A 67 2.62 5.74 16.07
C ILE A 67 1.29 5.07 15.71
N LYS A 68 0.42 4.90 16.72
CA LYS A 68 -0.82 4.14 16.61
C LYS A 68 -0.52 2.70 16.14
N LYS A 69 -0.98 2.34 14.94
CA LYS A 69 -0.79 1.01 14.31
C LYS A 69 0.38 0.95 13.32
N TYR A 70 1.20 2.01 13.24
CA TYR A 70 2.28 2.12 12.27
C TYR A 70 3.64 2.22 12.94
N TYR A 71 4.67 1.84 12.19
CA TYR A 71 6.07 1.93 12.57
C TYR A 71 6.76 2.93 11.65
N VAL A 72 7.34 3.99 12.21
CA VAL A 72 7.94 5.08 11.43
C VAL A 72 9.45 5.07 11.65
N VAL A 73 10.21 5.01 10.56
CA VAL A 73 11.67 5.16 10.61
C VAL A 73 12.01 6.64 10.41
N ARG A 74 12.68 7.25 11.38
CA ARG A 74 13.05 8.67 11.37
C ARG A 74 14.53 8.86 11.68
N ILE A 75 15.08 9.98 11.24
CA ILE A 75 16.43 10.43 11.56
C ILE A 75 16.42 11.91 11.93
N GLY A 76 17.39 12.35 12.74
CA GLY A 76 17.49 13.73 13.20
C GLY A 76 16.52 14.10 14.34
N ARG A 77 16.83 15.24 14.96
CA ARG A 77 16.07 15.93 16.02
C ARG A 77 16.49 17.39 16.02
N ASP A 78 16.13 18.10 14.95
CA ASP A 78 16.61 19.45 14.68
C ASP A 78 15.63 20.49 15.22
N ASP A 79 16.14 21.61 15.73
CA ASP A 79 15.31 22.70 16.26
C ASP A 79 14.64 23.52 15.15
N SER A 80 15.24 23.55 13.95
CA SER A 80 14.76 24.28 12.78
C SER A 80 14.51 23.35 11.59
N LYS A 81 13.67 23.79 10.66
CA LYS A 81 13.40 23.02 9.43
C LYS A 81 14.62 23.03 8.52
N GLU A 82 15.31 24.16 8.48
CA GLU A 82 16.50 24.42 7.67
C GLU A 82 17.66 23.50 8.05
N ASP A 83 17.84 23.21 9.34
CA ASP A 83 18.86 22.27 9.81
C ASP A 83 18.54 20.82 9.40
N ALA A 84 17.28 20.39 9.52
CA ALA A 84 16.84 19.08 9.02
C ALA A 84 16.99 18.98 7.49
N GLU A 85 16.65 20.04 6.75
CA GLU A 85 16.81 20.09 5.29
C GLU A 85 18.28 20.03 4.85
N ARG A 86 19.24 20.47 5.69
CA ARG A 86 20.68 20.39 5.37
C ARG A 86 21.18 18.95 5.22
N VAL A 87 20.64 18.00 5.98
CA VAL A 87 21.00 16.58 5.93
C VAL A 87 20.28 15.83 4.80
N TYR A 88 19.20 16.43 4.27
CA TYR A 88 18.33 15.82 3.27
C TYR A 88 19.04 15.29 2.01
N PRO A 89 19.95 16.04 1.35
CA PRO A 89 20.57 15.57 0.11
C PRO A 89 21.37 14.28 0.31
N GLU A 90 22.01 14.11 1.46
CA GLU A 90 22.84 12.94 1.77
C GLU A 90 22.01 11.66 1.99
N LEU A 91 20.75 11.83 2.41
CA LEU A 91 19.81 10.74 2.63
C LEU A 91 19.09 10.35 1.34
N ARG A 92 18.79 11.32 0.48
CA ARG A 92 17.99 11.14 -0.75
C ARG A 92 18.51 9.99 -1.63
N ASP A 93 19.81 9.88 -1.80
CA ASP A 93 20.42 8.87 -2.67
C ASP A 93 20.56 7.49 -1.99
N LYS A 94 20.25 7.40 -0.69
CA LYS A 94 20.46 6.20 0.13
C LYS A 94 19.16 5.52 0.53
N THR A 95 18.03 6.23 0.44
CA THR A 95 16.69 5.74 0.75
C THR A 95 15.96 5.25 -0.50
N ALA A 96 14.99 4.34 -0.34
CA ALA A 96 14.21 3.81 -1.47
C ALA A 96 13.25 4.87 -2.03
N ALA A 97 12.72 5.73 -1.17
CA ALA A 97 11.93 6.88 -1.56
C ALA A 97 12.49 8.16 -0.92
N PRO A 98 12.26 9.32 -1.55
CA PRO A 98 12.65 10.61 -1.02
C PRO A 98 12.13 10.84 0.40
N PRO A 99 13.02 11.19 1.35
CA PRO A 99 12.61 11.39 2.73
C PRO A 99 11.65 12.59 2.86
N LEU A 100 10.98 12.72 4.00
CA LEU A 100 10.06 13.83 4.31
C LEU A 100 10.47 14.55 5.59
N VAL A 101 10.75 15.85 5.50
CA VAL A 101 10.98 16.69 6.68
C VAL A 101 9.64 16.98 7.35
N THR A 102 9.52 16.60 8.63
CA THR A 102 8.28 16.74 9.40
C THR A 102 8.56 17.28 10.80
N LYS A 103 7.66 18.12 11.30
CA LYS A 103 7.67 18.59 12.68
C LYS A 103 6.89 17.61 13.54
N THR A 104 7.52 17.04 14.57
CA THR A 104 6.91 16.03 15.43
C THR A 104 7.16 16.32 16.92
N ARG A 105 6.27 15.81 17.77
CA ARG A 105 6.48 15.68 19.21
C ARG A 105 6.64 14.19 19.48
N VAL A 106 7.84 13.77 19.87
CA VAL A 106 8.12 12.36 20.15
C VAL A 106 8.31 12.23 21.64
N GLY A 107 7.41 11.47 22.26
CA GLY A 107 7.63 10.99 23.61
C GLY A 107 8.49 9.72 23.58
N PRO A 108 9.37 9.51 24.58
CA PRO A 108 10.24 8.34 24.67
C PRO A 108 9.46 7.01 24.64
N GLU A 109 8.19 7.02 25.06
CA GLU A 109 7.29 5.87 25.02
C GLU A 109 6.95 5.37 23.61
N THR A 110 7.14 6.21 22.58
CA THR A 110 6.89 5.82 21.20
C THR A 110 8.10 5.16 20.55
N ILE A 111 9.31 5.30 21.12
CA ILE A 111 10.55 4.81 20.51
C ILE A 111 10.72 3.32 20.81
N ILE A 112 10.65 2.49 19.77
CA ILE A 112 10.89 1.04 19.87
C ILE A 112 12.39 0.75 19.82
N LYS A 113 13.11 1.45 18.94
CA LYS A 113 14.53 1.23 18.69
C LYS A 113 15.20 2.55 18.34
N GLN A 114 16.36 2.83 18.93
CA GLN A 114 17.14 4.01 18.62
C GLN A 114 18.60 3.62 18.36
N TYR A 115 19.21 4.25 17.36
CA TYR A 115 20.63 4.10 17.09
C TYR A 115 21.42 4.74 18.21
N MET A 116 22.34 3.96 18.78
CA MET A 116 23.36 4.45 19.69
C MET A 116 24.70 4.39 18.98
N SER A 117 25.35 5.55 18.90
CA SER A 117 26.69 5.69 18.34
C SER A 117 27.70 4.81 19.09
N LYS A 118 28.83 4.50 18.46
CA LYS A 118 29.90 3.71 19.10
C LYS A 118 30.44 4.42 20.35
N GLU A 119 30.47 5.74 20.36
CA GLU A 119 30.92 6.54 21.50
C GLU A 119 29.93 6.45 22.66
N GLU A 120 28.63 6.58 22.41
CA GLU A 120 27.59 6.41 23.44
C GLU A 120 27.61 5.00 24.04
N ARG A 121 27.86 3.97 23.24
CA ARG A 121 28.00 2.59 23.73
C ARG A 121 29.23 2.36 24.61
N ARG A 122 30.25 3.20 24.47
CA ARG A 122 31.48 3.14 25.29
C ARG A 122 31.34 3.88 26.61
N LYS A 123 30.32 4.72 26.78
CA LYS A 123 30.04 5.36 28.07
C LYS A 123 29.69 4.26 29.09
N PRO A 124 30.30 4.26 30.29
CA PRO A 124 29.98 3.29 31.31
C PRO A 124 28.48 3.25 31.59
N ALA A 125 27.92 2.03 31.76
CA ALA A 125 26.48 1.85 32.01
C ALA A 125 25.95 2.61 33.24
N ALA A 126 26.85 3.05 34.14
CA ALA A 126 26.53 3.87 35.29
C ALA A 126 26.00 5.29 34.93
N ASP A 127 26.32 5.80 33.74
CA ASP A 127 25.95 7.16 33.32
C ASP A 127 24.74 7.18 32.36
N LEU A 128 24.20 6.02 31.99
CA LEU A 128 23.02 5.93 31.12
C LEU A 128 21.74 5.95 31.98
N PRO A 129 20.70 6.70 31.56
CA PRO A 129 19.40 6.62 32.23
C PRO A 129 18.87 5.18 32.12
N PRO A 130 18.33 4.61 33.22
CA PRO A 130 17.83 3.24 33.20
C PRO A 130 16.75 3.08 32.12
N PRO A 131 16.77 1.99 31.32
CA PRO A 131 15.77 1.76 30.29
C PRO A 131 14.38 1.74 30.94
N LYS A 132 13.50 2.64 30.52
CA LYS A 132 12.11 2.66 30.99
C LYS A 132 11.45 1.35 30.58
N ALA A 133 10.95 0.61 31.56
CA ALA A 133 10.23 -0.64 31.34
C ALA A 133 9.07 -0.41 30.35
N ALA A 134 8.97 -1.27 29.33
CA ALA A 134 7.89 -1.20 28.35
C ALA A 134 6.53 -1.30 29.06
N PRO A 135 5.56 -0.41 28.77
CA PRO A 135 4.24 -0.49 29.38
C PRO A 135 3.51 -1.74 28.87
N GLY A 136 3.30 -2.73 29.73
CA GLY A 136 2.33 -3.81 29.48
C GLY A 136 2.81 -5.26 29.51
N GLN A 137 4.06 -5.56 29.83
CA GLN A 137 4.46 -6.96 30.10
C GLN A 137 4.37 -7.26 31.61
N SER A 138 3.22 -7.80 32.01
CA SER A 138 3.02 -8.41 33.33
C SER A 138 3.95 -9.62 33.47
N ALA A 139 4.84 -9.57 34.45
CA ALA A 139 5.78 -10.64 34.75
C ALA A 139 5.08 -11.75 35.55
N ALA A 140 4.96 -12.94 34.97
CA ALA A 140 4.70 -14.19 35.70
C ALA A 140 5.48 -15.35 35.07
N GLY A 141 6.49 -15.85 35.79
CA GLY A 141 7.24 -17.09 35.51
C GLY A 141 8.18 -17.00 34.30
N GLU A 142 9.34 -17.64 34.22
CA GLU A 142 9.93 -18.72 35.01
C GLU A 142 11.42 -18.80 34.61
N LYS A 143 12.30 -19.10 35.57
CA LYS A 143 13.75 -19.20 35.35
C LYS A 143 14.08 -20.39 34.47
N GLY A 144 14.59 -20.14 33.27
CA GLY A 144 15.26 -21.13 32.43
C GLY A 144 16.48 -20.52 31.75
N GLY A 145 17.68 -20.89 32.21
CA GLY A 145 18.93 -20.40 31.63
C GLY A 145 19.10 -20.89 30.19
N GLN A 146 19.31 -19.95 29.27
CA GLN A 146 19.82 -20.24 27.94
C GLN A 146 21.21 -19.66 27.78
N LYS A 147 22.12 -20.60 27.50
CA LYS A 147 23.53 -20.44 27.19
C LYS A 147 23.63 -19.69 25.86
N GLU A 148 24.37 -18.59 25.88
CA GLU A 148 24.72 -17.78 24.72
C GLU A 148 25.54 -18.65 23.74
N THR A 149 24.92 -19.08 22.65
CA THR A 149 25.62 -19.75 21.55
C THR A 149 26.17 -18.69 20.60
N GLU A 150 27.48 -18.73 20.37
CA GLU A 150 28.19 -17.95 19.37
C GLU A 150 27.51 -18.01 17.99
N PRO A 151 27.52 -16.91 17.22
CA PRO A 151 27.01 -16.93 15.87
C PRO A 151 27.89 -17.82 14.96
N PRO A 152 27.28 -18.61 14.05
CA PRO A 152 28.02 -19.46 13.13
C PRO A 152 28.82 -18.63 12.11
N PRO A 153 29.93 -19.19 11.59
CA PRO A 153 30.79 -18.48 10.65
C PRO A 153 30.07 -18.20 9.32
N ILE A 154 30.30 -16.99 8.83
CA ILE A 154 29.85 -16.48 7.53
C ILE A 154 30.43 -17.37 6.42
N LEU A 155 29.56 -18.12 5.75
CA LEU A 155 29.85 -18.81 4.50
C LEU A 155 30.04 -17.76 3.38
N THR A 156 31.28 -17.64 2.91
CA THR A 156 31.63 -16.87 1.73
C THR A 156 31.15 -17.61 0.48
N GLU A 157 30.12 -17.10 -0.17
CA GLU A 157 29.69 -17.59 -1.49
C GLU A 157 30.74 -17.22 -2.54
N LYS A 158 31.47 -18.25 -3.02
CA LYS A 158 32.26 -18.18 -4.24
C LYS A 158 31.34 -17.95 -5.43
N LYS A 159 31.47 -16.78 -6.09
CA LYS A 159 30.96 -16.54 -7.44
C LYS A 159 31.47 -17.63 -8.39
N LYS A 160 30.58 -18.51 -8.84
CA LYS A 160 30.85 -19.44 -9.94
C LYS A 160 30.40 -18.79 -11.24
N GLN A 161 31.37 -18.34 -12.04
CA GLN A 161 31.17 -17.92 -13.43
C GLN A 161 30.56 -19.08 -14.22
N ILE A 162 29.35 -18.88 -14.74
CA ILE A 162 28.74 -19.78 -15.73
C ILE A 162 29.19 -19.28 -17.10
N VAL A 163 30.09 -20.04 -17.71
CA VAL A 163 30.46 -19.91 -19.13
C VAL A 163 29.38 -20.62 -19.94
N LEU A 164 28.69 -19.87 -20.80
CA LEU A 164 27.77 -20.40 -21.82
C LEU A 164 28.60 -20.96 -22.98
N ALA A 165 28.40 -22.26 -23.26
CA ALA A 165 28.78 -22.88 -24.52
C ALA A 165 27.50 -23.40 -25.21
N PRO A 166 27.45 -23.39 -26.56
CA PRO A 166 26.24 -23.68 -27.32
C PRO A 166 26.01 -25.19 -27.43
N ALA A 167 24.77 -25.63 -27.24
CA ALA A 167 24.38 -27.03 -27.46
C ALA A 167 23.79 -27.20 -28.86
N GLU A 168 24.47 -28.03 -29.64
CA GLU A 168 24.13 -28.48 -30.98
C GLU A 168 22.87 -29.37 -31.02
N ASN A 169 22.20 -29.30 -32.17
CA ASN A 169 21.19 -30.23 -32.67
C ASN A 169 21.62 -31.70 -32.55
N LYS A 170 20.75 -32.54 -31.96
CA LYS A 170 20.63 -33.95 -32.37
C LYS A 170 19.17 -34.39 -32.45
N GLU A 171 18.76 -34.51 -33.70
CA GLU A 171 17.67 -35.29 -34.24
C GLU A 171 17.80 -36.76 -33.82
N GLN A 172 16.76 -37.36 -33.22
CA GLN A 172 16.62 -38.82 -33.14
C GLN A 172 15.15 -39.25 -33.22
N LYS A 173 14.86 -39.91 -34.34
CA LYS A 173 13.71 -40.78 -34.59
C LYS A 173 13.65 -41.92 -33.56
N ALA A 174 12.46 -42.20 -33.03
CA ALA A 174 12.13 -43.54 -32.56
C ALA A 174 10.64 -43.82 -32.77
N ALA A 175 10.38 -45.00 -33.33
CA ALA A 175 9.09 -45.49 -33.76
C ALA A 175 8.38 -46.30 -32.65
N ALA A 176 7.05 -46.38 -32.82
CA ALA A 176 6.16 -47.50 -32.47
C ALA A 176 6.02 -47.95 -31.01
N ARG A 177 4.80 -47.79 -30.48
CA ARG A 177 4.02 -48.88 -29.86
C ARG A 177 2.56 -48.46 -29.67
N LEU A 178 1.67 -49.16 -30.37
CA LEU A 178 0.22 -49.19 -30.12
C LEU A 178 -0.07 -49.94 -28.81
N PRO A 179 -1.06 -49.49 -28.02
CA PRO A 179 -1.87 -50.40 -27.24
C PRO A 179 -3.33 -50.39 -27.70
N GLU A 180 -3.76 -51.58 -28.08
CA GLU A 180 -4.93 -52.29 -27.56
C GLU A 180 -6.30 -51.59 -27.53
N LYS A 181 -7.19 -52.14 -28.37
CA LYS A 181 -8.61 -51.80 -28.49
C LYS A 181 -9.35 -52.02 -27.17
N GLN A 182 -9.69 -50.95 -26.46
CA GLN A 182 -10.77 -50.98 -25.48
C GLN A 182 -12.11 -50.74 -26.17
N LYS A 183 -13.02 -51.69 -25.95
CA LYS A 183 -14.38 -51.74 -26.48
C LYS A 183 -15.24 -50.74 -25.69
N ILE A 184 -15.41 -49.54 -26.23
CA ILE A 184 -16.28 -48.51 -25.66
C ILE A 184 -17.73 -48.84 -26.03
N THR A 185 -18.54 -49.14 -25.03
CA THR A 185 -20.00 -49.20 -25.10
C THR A 185 -20.55 -47.80 -25.42
N ALA A 186 -21.36 -47.71 -26.48
CA ALA A 186 -21.93 -46.47 -26.97
C ALA A 186 -22.88 -45.83 -25.95
N ALA A 187 -22.53 -44.65 -25.47
CA ALA A 187 -23.45 -43.72 -24.83
C ALA A 187 -24.36 -43.06 -25.89
N PRO A 188 -25.61 -42.72 -25.58
CA PRO A 188 -26.52 -42.07 -26.51
C PRO A 188 -25.97 -40.71 -26.99
N PRO A 189 -26.28 -40.30 -28.24
CA PRO A 189 -25.76 -39.09 -28.84
C PRO A 189 -26.24 -37.86 -28.06
N VAL A 190 -25.31 -37.24 -27.32
CA VAL A 190 -25.47 -35.89 -26.80
C VAL A 190 -25.57 -34.96 -28.00
N GLN A 191 -26.73 -34.33 -28.17
CA GLN A 191 -26.93 -33.34 -29.22
C GLN A 191 -25.91 -32.22 -29.00
N PRO A 192 -25.19 -31.77 -30.05
CA PRO A 192 -24.24 -30.68 -29.92
C PRO A 192 -25.01 -29.42 -29.52
N GLU A 193 -24.83 -28.98 -28.28
CA GLU A 193 -25.23 -27.63 -27.87
C GLU A 193 -24.65 -26.65 -28.88
N SER A 194 -25.51 -25.83 -29.46
CA SER A 194 -25.16 -24.86 -30.47
C SER A 194 -24.03 -23.96 -29.96
N VAL A 195 -22.83 -24.16 -30.51
CA VAL A 195 -21.68 -23.31 -30.26
C VAL A 195 -22.03 -21.93 -30.79
N LYS A 196 -22.54 -21.06 -29.92
CA LYS A 196 -22.79 -19.66 -30.23
C LYS A 196 -21.47 -19.06 -30.72
N GLU A 197 -21.47 -18.57 -31.96
CA GLU A 197 -20.32 -17.84 -32.51
C GLU A 197 -19.88 -16.76 -31.52
N GLN A 198 -18.66 -16.89 -31.01
CA GLN A 198 -18.08 -15.89 -30.12
C GLN A 198 -17.88 -14.60 -30.92
N LYS A 199 -18.64 -13.55 -30.56
CA LYS A 199 -18.53 -12.20 -31.12
C LYS A 199 -17.05 -11.79 -31.07
N LYS A 200 -16.45 -11.52 -32.23
CA LYS A 200 -15.02 -11.20 -32.35
C LYS A 200 -14.76 -9.84 -31.72
N CYS A 201 -14.24 -9.81 -30.50
CA CYS A 201 -13.90 -8.57 -29.81
C CYS A 201 -12.70 -7.90 -30.49
N GLY A 202 -12.80 -6.59 -30.74
CA GLY A 202 -11.67 -5.79 -31.20
C GLY A 202 -10.58 -5.72 -30.13
N VAL A 203 -9.34 -5.43 -30.52
CA VAL A 203 -8.24 -5.24 -29.57
C VAL A 203 -8.50 -3.94 -28.81
N LYS A 204 -9.05 -4.05 -27.61
CA LYS A 204 -9.34 -2.93 -26.71
C LYS A 204 -8.26 -2.87 -25.62
N PRO A 205 -7.46 -1.80 -25.52
CA PRO A 205 -6.59 -1.61 -24.38
C PRO A 205 -7.39 -1.52 -23.06
N VAL A 206 -6.91 -2.19 -22.02
CA VAL A 206 -7.44 -2.12 -20.66
C VAL A 206 -6.37 -1.59 -19.71
N LEU A 207 -6.66 -0.49 -19.02
CA LEU A 207 -5.80 0.09 -18.00
C LEU A 207 -6.39 -0.20 -16.63
N VAL A 208 -5.76 -1.10 -15.87
CA VAL A 208 -6.15 -1.39 -14.48
C VAL A 208 -5.41 -0.44 -13.54
N LEU A 209 -6.15 0.41 -12.84
CA LEU A 209 -5.64 1.33 -11.83
C LEU A 209 -5.89 0.75 -10.43
N ILE A 210 -4.82 0.53 -9.70
CA ILE A 210 -4.86 -0.04 -8.35
C ILE A 210 -4.45 1.02 -7.33
N ASP A 211 -5.37 1.33 -6.42
CA ASP A 211 -5.13 2.22 -5.29
C ASP A 211 -4.19 1.53 -4.29
N GLU A 212 -3.02 2.13 -4.06
CA GLU A 212 -2.06 1.75 -3.02
C GLU A 212 -1.90 2.90 -2.00
N SER A 213 -2.97 3.64 -1.71
CA SER A 213 -2.97 4.68 -0.68
C SER A 213 -2.91 4.07 0.74
N GLY A 214 -2.68 4.92 1.74
CA GLY A 214 -2.62 4.46 3.13
C GLY A 214 -3.95 3.96 3.70
N SER A 215 -5.11 4.33 3.11
CA SER A 215 -6.42 3.79 3.50
C SER A 215 -6.55 2.32 3.10
N MET A 216 -5.92 1.92 2.00
CA MET A 216 -5.90 0.54 1.48
C MET A 216 -5.18 -0.46 2.39
N LEU A 217 -4.42 -0.01 3.40
CA LEU A 217 -3.78 -0.90 4.38
C LEU A 217 -4.71 -1.35 5.52
N GLY A 218 -5.99 -0.99 5.45
CA GLY A 218 -7.03 -1.50 6.33
C GLY A 218 -7.40 -2.97 6.06
N MET A 219 -8.23 -3.51 6.95
CA MET A 219 -8.88 -4.81 6.70
C MET A 219 -10.04 -4.61 5.75
N ALA A 220 -10.28 -5.59 4.87
CA ALA A 220 -11.47 -5.62 4.06
C ALA A 220 -12.66 -6.01 4.93
N LYS A 221 -13.84 -5.45 4.64
CA LYS A 221 -15.08 -5.88 5.29
C LYS A 221 -15.43 -7.28 4.79
N ALA A 222 -15.11 -8.29 5.59
CA ALA A 222 -15.67 -9.62 5.38
C ALA A 222 -17.17 -9.55 5.65
N ALA A 223 -17.99 -10.17 4.80
CA ALA A 223 -19.38 -10.39 5.17
C ALA A 223 -19.38 -11.25 6.45
N LYS A 224 -20.02 -10.78 7.52
CA LYS A 224 -20.01 -11.41 8.87
C LYS A 224 -20.35 -12.91 8.86
N ALA A 225 -21.03 -13.41 7.83
CA ALA A 225 -21.35 -14.83 7.66
C ALA A 225 -20.12 -15.72 7.36
N ASP A 226 -18.99 -15.17 6.90
CA ASP A 226 -17.94 -15.93 6.22
C ASP A 226 -16.55 -15.86 6.85
N GLU A 227 -16.37 -15.22 8.01
CA GLU A 227 -15.06 -15.24 8.70
C GLU A 227 -14.56 -16.67 8.96
N ARG A 228 -15.48 -17.64 9.05
CA ARG A 228 -15.15 -19.07 9.20
C ARG A 228 -14.77 -19.77 7.89
N ALA A 229 -15.30 -19.34 6.74
CA ALA A 229 -15.06 -19.98 5.45
C ALA A 229 -13.83 -19.40 4.72
N ALA A 230 -13.55 -18.11 4.94
CA ALA A 230 -12.48 -17.39 4.24
C ALA A 230 -11.08 -17.51 4.89
N GLY A 231 -10.94 -18.28 5.98
CA GLY A 231 -9.64 -18.46 6.64
C GLY A 231 -9.17 -17.24 7.46
N GLY A 232 -10.09 -16.37 7.87
CA GLY A 232 -9.81 -15.20 8.71
C GLY A 232 -9.99 -13.86 8.01
N PRO A 233 -9.67 -12.75 8.69
CA PRO A 233 -9.74 -11.41 8.11
C PRO A 233 -8.72 -11.24 6.98
N VAL A 234 -9.18 -10.71 5.85
CA VAL A 234 -8.36 -10.43 4.66
C VAL A 234 -8.06 -8.94 4.61
N SER A 235 -6.82 -8.53 4.36
CA SER A 235 -6.48 -7.12 4.16
C SER A 235 -7.03 -6.62 2.81
N LYS A 236 -7.30 -5.32 2.68
CA LYS A 236 -7.78 -4.76 1.39
C LYS A 236 -6.76 -4.94 0.26
N VAL A 237 -5.47 -4.82 0.57
CA VAL A 237 -4.38 -5.05 -0.39
C VAL A 237 -4.29 -6.52 -0.81
N GLU A 238 -4.47 -7.46 0.12
CA GLU A 238 -4.51 -8.89 -0.21
C GLU A 238 -5.73 -9.22 -1.10
N LEU A 239 -6.89 -8.66 -0.76
CA LEU A 239 -8.10 -8.77 -1.58
C LEU A 239 -7.86 -8.23 -3.01
N GLN A 240 -7.23 -7.06 -3.14
CA GLN A 240 -6.86 -6.48 -4.42
C GLN A 240 -5.91 -7.40 -5.21
N LYS A 241 -4.88 -7.97 -4.57
CA LYS A 241 -3.96 -8.93 -5.17
C LYS A 241 -4.67 -10.17 -5.68
N GLN A 242 -5.58 -10.75 -4.89
CA GLN A 242 -6.36 -11.93 -5.28
C GLN A 242 -7.25 -11.64 -6.49
N ILE A 243 -7.90 -10.47 -6.53
CA ILE A 243 -8.68 -10.03 -7.70
C ILE A 243 -7.78 -9.96 -8.94
N LEU A 244 -6.60 -9.33 -8.82
CA LEU A 244 -5.64 -9.20 -9.91
C LEU A 244 -5.12 -10.56 -10.40
N GLU A 245 -4.80 -11.50 -9.50
CA GLU A 245 -4.37 -12.86 -9.86
C GLU A 245 -5.45 -13.64 -10.62
N ARG A 246 -6.73 -13.33 -10.39
CA ARG A 246 -7.87 -14.00 -11.01
C ARG A 246 -8.30 -13.37 -12.33
N ILE A 247 -8.28 -12.05 -12.43
CA ILE A 247 -8.70 -11.33 -13.64
C ILE A 247 -7.62 -11.33 -14.71
N SER A 248 -6.33 -11.25 -14.33
CA SER A 248 -5.23 -11.14 -15.31
C SER A 248 -5.19 -12.30 -16.32
N PRO A 249 -5.31 -13.58 -15.91
CA PRO A 249 -5.37 -14.69 -16.86
C PRO A 249 -6.58 -14.65 -17.81
N LYS A 250 -7.71 -14.08 -17.34
CA LYS A 250 -8.93 -13.95 -18.14
C LYS A 250 -8.76 -12.87 -19.20
N LEU A 251 -8.19 -11.71 -18.85
CA LEU A 251 -7.87 -10.64 -19.80
C LEU A 251 -6.90 -11.12 -20.89
N THR A 252 -5.86 -11.87 -20.52
CA THR A 252 -4.94 -12.47 -21.50
C THR A 252 -5.61 -13.51 -22.39
N ALA A 253 -6.50 -14.36 -21.84
CA ALA A 253 -7.18 -15.39 -22.61
C ALA A 253 -8.13 -14.79 -23.65
N SER A 254 -8.73 -13.64 -23.33
CA SER A 254 -9.56 -12.84 -24.24
C SER A 254 -8.76 -12.05 -25.29
N ARG A 255 -7.42 -12.18 -25.30
CA ARG A 255 -6.48 -11.47 -26.20
C ARG A 255 -6.56 -9.94 -26.10
N CYS A 256 -6.87 -9.43 -24.91
CA CYS A 256 -6.91 -8.00 -24.65
C CYS A 256 -5.51 -7.51 -24.31
N SER A 257 -5.13 -6.37 -24.87
CA SER A 257 -3.95 -5.66 -24.41
C SER A 257 -4.30 -5.02 -23.07
N PHE A 258 -3.54 -5.26 -22.02
CA PHE A 258 -3.80 -4.62 -20.73
C PHE A 258 -2.54 -4.29 -19.96
N GLY A 259 -2.66 -3.32 -19.06
CA GLY A 259 -1.62 -2.95 -18.11
C GLY A 259 -2.19 -2.79 -16.71
N ILE A 260 -1.32 -2.89 -15.70
CA ILE A 260 -1.64 -2.69 -14.29
C ILE A 260 -0.75 -1.58 -13.76
N TYR A 261 -1.37 -0.52 -13.27
CA TYR A 261 -0.72 0.70 -12.82
C TYR A 261 -1.15 0.95 -11.38
N ARG A 262 -0.16 0.99 -10.49
CA ARG A 262 -0.39 1.37 -9.10
C ARG A 262 -0.31 2.85 -8.93
N PHE A 263 -1.18 3.41 -8.12
CA PHE A 263 -1.14 4.82 -7.80
C PHE A 263 -1.16 5.06 -6.30
N ARG A 264 -0.36 6.04 -5.90
CA ARG A 264 -0.17 6.50 -4.51
C ARG A 264 0.68 7.76 -4.53
N PHE A 265 0.86 8.38 -3.38
CA PHE A 265 1.85 9.44 -3.26
C PHE A 265 3.27 8.84 -3.24
N PHE A 266 4.03 9.11 -4.29
CA PHE A 266 5.45 8.79 -4.37
C PHE A 266 6.26 10.05 -4.01
N PRO A 267 6.96 10.09 -2.88
CA PRO A 267 7.66 11.30 -2.48
C PRO A 267 8.76 11.63 -3.49
N GLY A 268 9.02 12.94 -3.68
CA GLY A 268 10.07 13.48 -4.55
C GLY A 268 9.99 13.10 -6.04
N THR A 269 8.85 12.60 -6.50
CA THR A 269 8.48 12.53 -7.91
C THR A 269 7.17 13.28 -8.13
N HIS A 270 6.94 13.75 -9.36
CA HIS A 270 5.67 14.32 -9.78
C HIS A 270 4.70 13.25 -10.30
N LEU A 271 5.19 12.02 -10.52
CA LEU A 271 4.37 10.89 -10.96
C LEU A 271 3.55 10.36 -9.78
N LEU A 272 2.26 10.23 -10.00
CA LEU A 272 1.30 9.70 -9.04
C LEU A 272 0.96 8.23 -9.28
N TYR A 273 1.52 7.65 -10.34
CA TYR A 273 1.38 6.25 -10.68
C TYR A 273 2.70 5.63 -11.14
N GLU A 274 2.78 4.30 -11.06
CA GLU A 274 3.88 3.49 -11.55
C GLU A 274 3.33 2.22 -12.23
N PRO A 275 3.84 1.85 -13.42
CA PRO A 275 3.43 0.60 -14.06
C PRO A 275 3.99 -0.61 -13.30
N LEU A 276 3.11 -1.45 -12.77
CA LEU A 276 3.45 -2.81 -12.38
C LEU A 276 3.57 -3.71 -13.62
N LEU A 277 2.68 -3.50 -14.59
CA LEU A 277 2.64 -4.17 -15.87
C LEU A 277 2.26 -3.15 -16.95
N LYS A 278 3.10 -2.95 -17.96
CA LYS A 278 2.79 -2.02 -19.07
C LYS A 278 1.68 -2.59 -19.95
N ILE A 279 0.96 -1.72 -20.64
CA ILE A 279 -0.11 -2.13 -21.55
C ILE A 279 0.48 -2.89 -22.73
N ASP A 280 0.17 -4.19 -22.82
CA ASP A 280 0.61 -5.08 -23.91
C ASP A 280 -0.28 -6.32 -23.98
N ALA A 281 -0.13 -7.11 -25.05
CA ALA A 281 -0.70 -8.45 -25.16
C ALA A 281 0.17 -9.46 -24.39
N HIS A 282 -0.20 -9.70 -23.13
CA HIS A 282 0.58 -10.58 -22.24
C HIS A 282 0.21 -12.06 -22.38
N ASP A 283 1.17 -12.93 -22.04
CA ASP A 283 0.90 -14.35 -21.80
C ASP A 283 0.15 -14.55 -20.45
N PRO A 284 -0.85 -15.45 -20.37
CA PRO A 284 -1.60 -15.69 -19.13
C PRO A 284 -0.75 -16.07 -17.92
N GLY A 285 0.31 -16.86 -18.12
CA GLY A 285 1.22 -17.25 -17.05
C GLY A 285 2.11 -16.09 -16.60
N TYR A 286 2.53 -15.24 -17.54
CA TYR A 286 3.38 -14.08 -17.25
C TYR A 286 2.68 -13.05 -16.37
N ALA A 287 1.48 -12.60 -16.73
CA ALA A 287 0.79 -11.55 -15.96
C ALA A 287 0.50 -11.98 -14.52
N LYS A 288 0.02 -13.22 -14.33
CA LYS A 288 -0.21 -13.78 -12.99
C LYS A 288 1.08 -13.87 -12.16
N LYS A 289 2.20 -14.26 -12.80
CA LYS A 289 3.51 -14.30 -12.14
C LYS A 289 3.98 -12.90 -11.73
N ILE A 290 3.74 -11.88 -12.55
CA ILE A 290 4.08 -10.50 -12.22
C ILE A 290 3.31 -10.03 -10.98
N VAL A 291 1.98 -10.22 -10.97
CA VAL A 291 1.15 -9.88 -9.81
C VAL A 291 1.66 -10.61 -8.56
N ARG A 292 1.85 -11.93 -8.62
CA ARG A 292 2.27 -12.71 -7.46
C ARG A 292 3.60 -12.26 -6.85
N ASN A 293 4.57 -11.95 -7.70
CA ASN A 293 5.96 -11.76 -7.27
C ASN A 293 6.31 -10.29 -6.99
N TYR A 294 5.62 -9.34 -7.62
CA TYR A 294 5.99 -7.92 -7.57
C TYR A 294 4.91 -7.03 -6.97
N PHE A 295 3.67 -7.50 -6.87
CA PHE A 295 2.65 -6.80 -6.08
C PHE A 295 3.00 -6.93 -4.60
N THR A 296 3.31 -5.81 -3.97
CA THR A 296 3.81 -5.77 -2.58
C THR A 296 2.66 -5.45 -1.65
N GLU A 297 2.40 -6.30 -0.66
CA GLU A 297 1.34 -6.07 0.33
C GLU A 297 1.77 -5.12 1.47
N ASP A 298 3.08 -4.96 1.66
CA ASP A 298 3.70 -4.14 2.71
C ASP A 298 4.56 -3.05 2.08
N TYR A 299 3.89 -2.02 1.57
CA TYR A 299 4.52 -0.89 0.91
C TYR A 299 4.63 0.32 1.82
N GLU A 300 5.64 1.17 1.57
CA GLU A 300 5.86 2.39 2.33
C GLU A 300 4.71 3.39 2.16
N ILE A 301 4.18 3.91 3.26
CA ILE A 301 3.19 4.98 3.25
C ILE A 301 3.86 6.30 3.58
N TYR A 302 3.64 7.30 2.74
CA TYR A 302 4.00 8.68 3.03
C TYR A 302 2.78 9.50 3.44
N THR A 303 1.63 9.22 2.82
CA THR A 303 0.36 9.88 3.11
C THR A 303 -0.76 8.84 3.07
N ARG A 304 -1.84 9.09 3.82
CA ARG A 304 -3.09 8.33 3.64
C ARG A 304 -3.91 8.81 2.45
N SER A 305 -3.28 9.61 1.59
CA SER A 305 -3.93 10.26 0.48
C SER A 305 -4.10 9.28 -0.67
N SER A 306 -5.31 9.20 -1.20
CA SER A 306 -5.62 8.56 -2.48
C SER A 306 -5.86 9.65 -3.53
N PRO A 307 -4.84 9.95 -4.37
CA PRO A 307 -4.89 11.06 -5.33
C PRO A 307 -5.60 10.66 -6.63
N ILE A 308 -6.78 10.04 -6.55
CA ILE A 308 -7.49 9.49 -7.72
C ILE A 308 -7.71 10.56 -8.80
N THR A 309 -8.18 11.75 -8.40
CA THR A 309 -8.43 12.87 -9.31
C THR A 309 -7.16 13.27 -10.05
N ASP A 310 -6.07 13.50 -9.31
CA ASP A 310 -4.79 13.94 -9.88
C ASP A 310 -4.17 12.84 -10.77
N VAL A 311 -4.35 11.56 -10.43
CA VAL A 311 -3.91 10.41 -11.22
C VAL A 311 -4.64 10.35 -12.55
N LEU A 312 -5.97 10.55 -12.56
CA LEU A 312 -6.74 10.57 -13.80
C LEU A 312 -6.31 11.71 -14.72
N GLN A 313 -6.07 12.91 -14.18
CA GLN A 313 -5.54 14.05 -14.92
C GLN A 313 -4.17 13.75 -15.51
N GLN A 314 -3.26 13.16 -14.72
CA GLN A 314 -1.93 12.84 -15.20
C GLN A 314 -1.94 11.74 -16.26
N LEU A 315 -2.79 10.71 -16.09
CA LEU A 315 -2.98 9.66 -17.09
C LEU A 315 -3.50 10.22 -18.41
N ASP A 316 -4.42 11.19 -18.37
CA ASP A 316 -4.91 11.88 -19.55
C ASP A 316 -3.78 12.52 -20.36
N ILE A 317 -2.83 13.16 -19.66
CA ILE A 317 -1.68 13.85 -20.25
C ILE A 317 -0.59 12.88 -20.71
N ASP A 318 -0.42 11.75 -20.03
CA ASP A 318 0.72 10.88 -20.26
C ASP A 318 0.42 9.67 -21.14
N ILE A 319 -0.80 9.12 -21.02
CA ILE A 319 -1.16 7.81 -21.54
C ILE A 319 -2.39 7.88 -22.44
N LEU A 320 -3.53 8.36 -21.94
CA LEU A 320 -4.83 8.16 -22.60
C LEU A 320 -4.85 8.78 -24.01
N TRP A 321 -4.31 9.98 -24.20
CA TRP A 321 -4.29 10.64 -25.51
C TRP A 321 -3.44 9.91 -26.57
N LYS A 322 -2.48 9.07 -26.15
CA LYS A 322 -1.61 8.30 -27.04
C LYS A 322 -2.27 6.98 -27.48
N MET A 323 -3.36 6.58 -26.83
CA MET A 323 -4.03 5.33 -27.11
C MET A 323 -5.02 5.52 -28.27
N SER A 324 -4.92 4.67 -29.28
CA SER A 324 -5.88 4.64 -30.39
C SER A 324 -7.01 3.66 -30.11
N GLY A 325 -8.23 4.03 -30.49
CA GLY A 325 -9.40 3.15 -30.39
C GLY A 325 -10.11 3.25 -29.05
N SER A 326 -10.98 2.28 -28.77
CA SER A 326 -11.70 2.22 -27.50
C SER A 326 -10.78 1.77 -26.37
N LEU A 327 -10.87 2.42 -25.22
CA LEU A 327 -10.07 2.21 -24.02
C LEU A 327 -10.99 1.90 -22.85
N THR A 328 -10.60 0.93 -22.04
CA THR A 328 -11.26 0.67 -20.75
C THR A 328 -10.33 1.01 -19.60
N ILE A 329 -10.82 1.72 -18.60
CA ILE A 329 -10.17 1.87 -17.30
C ILE A 329 -10.93 0.99 -16.29
N LEU A 330 -10.19 0.22 -15.49
CA LEU A 330 -10.70 -0.46 -14.30
C LEU A 330 -10.08 0.17 -13.06
N LEU A 331 -10.86 0.93 -12.28
CA LEU A 331 -10.40 1.54 -11.04
C LEU A 331 -10.71 0.63 -9.84
N ILE A 332 -9.69 0.24 -9.08
CA ILE A 332 -9.83 -0.57 -7.87
C ILE A 332 -9.41 0.27 -6.66
N SER A 333 -10.37 0.66 -5.82
CA SER A 333 -10.15 1.57 -4.67
C SER A 333 -11.18 1.33 -3.56
N ASP A 334 -10.92 1.86 -2.37
CA ASP A 334 -11.89 1.95 -1.26
C ASP A 334 -12.73 3.24 -1.30
N GLY A 335 -12.61 4.05 -2.35
CA GLY A 335 -13.42 5.25 -2.56
C GLY A 335 -13.01 6.45 -1.70
N VAL A 336 -11.98 6.33 -0.86
CA VAL A 336 -11.43 7.48 -0.15
C VAL A 336 -10.73 8.37 -1.17
N VAL A 337 -11.10 9.65 -1.24
CA VAL A 337 -10.47 10.61 -2.16
C VAL A 337 -9.76 11.72 -1.40
N THR A 338 -8.55 12.04 -1.84
CA THR A 338 -7.81 13.20 -1.37
C THR A 338 -7.13 13.90 -2.55
N ASN A 339 -7.33 15.20 -2.71
CA ASN A 339 -6.57 15.96 -3.69
C ASN A 339 -5.22 16.39 -3.11
N ILE A 340 -4.21 16.50 -3.97
CA ILE A 340 -2.93 17.12 -3.63
C ILE A 340 -3.08 18.65 -3.68
N GLU A 341 -3.93 19.21 -2.81
CA GLU A 341 -3.95 20.65 -2.62
C GLU A 341 -2.85 21.06 -1.63
N PRO A 342 -2.22 22.24 -1.81
CA PRO A 342 -1.28 22.77 -0.83
C PRO A 342 -2.00 22.91 0.52
N GLN A 343 -1.42 22.35 1.58
CA GLN A 343 -2.05 22.15 2.90
C GLN A 343 -2.50 23.42 3.67
N ASN A 344 -2.52 24.59 3.02
CA ASN A 344 -2.83 25.86 3.67
C ASN A 344 -4.34 26.17 3.75
N THR A 345 -5.23 25.30 3.23
CA THR A 345 -6.69 25.48 3.25
C THR A 345 -7.40 24.32 3.96
N ALA A 346 -6.95 23.99 5.17
CA ALA A 346 -7.50 22.89 5.97
C ALA A 346 -8.83 23.25 6.65
N ASN A 347 -9.95 23.22 5.91
CA ASN A 347 -11.29 23.15 6.50
C ASN A 347 -12.03 21.89 6.02
N SER A 348 -12.69 21.20 6.94
CA SER A 348 -13.39 19.93 6.76
C SER A 348 -14.59 19.97 5.80
N GLN A 349 -15.00 21.15 5.31
CA GLN A 349 -15.92 21.28 4.17
C GLN A 349 -15.32 20.75 2.84
N ASN A 350 -14.04 20.35 2.82
CA ASN A 350 -13.37 19.93 1.60
C ASN A 350 -13.68 18.50 1.10
N GLN A 351 -14.33 17.60 1.85
CA GLN A 351 -14.52 16.23 1.35
C GLN A 351 -15.50 16.15 0.18
N LYS A 352 -16.70 16.72 0.33
CA LYS A 352 -17.68 16.83 -0.77
C LYS A 352 -17.10 17.57 -1.98
N ASN A 353 -16.26 18.58 -1.74
CA ASN A 353 -15.57 19.29 -2.82
C ASN A 353 -14.64 18.36 -3.60
N LYS A 354 -13.89 17.48 -2.92
CA LYS A 354 -13.01 16.51 -3.59
C LYS A 354 -13.77 15.47 -4.40
N GLU A 355 -14.86 14.93 -3.85
CA GLU A 355 -15.73 13.99 -4.56
C GLU A 355 -16.33 14.64 -5.82
N THR A 356 -16.80 15.88 -5.67
CA THR A 356 -17.29 16.69 -6.80
C THR A 356 -16.20 16.91 -7.85
N LEU A 357 -14.96 17.18 -7.44
CA LEU A 357 -13.82 17.34 -8.35
C LEU A 357 -13.47 16.04 -9.08
N LEU A 358 -13.51 14.89 -8.40
CA LEU A 358 -13.30 13.59 -9.03
C LEU A 358 -14.38 13.28 -10.07
N LEU A 359 -15.66 13.46 -9.72
CA LEU A 359 -16.76 13.25 -10.65
C LEU A 359 -16.70 14.24 -11.83
N ALA A 360 -16.30 15.49 -11.59
CA ALA A 360 -16.07 16.47 -12.65
C ALA A 360 -14.93 16.04 -13.59
N GLU A 361 -13.85 15.47 -13.07
CA GLU A 361 -12.75 14.92 -13.87
C GLU A 361 -13.20 13.73 -14.71
N VAL A 362 -13.94 12.78 -14.14
CA VAL A 362 -14.51 11.64 -14.87
C VAL A 362 -15.45 12.12 -15.98
N SER A 363 -16.32 13.09 -15.68
CA SER A 363 -17.21 13.71 -16.65
C SER A 363 -16.45 14.41 -17.77
N TRP A 364 -15.35 15.10 -17.44
CA TRP A 364 -14.48 15.74 -18.42
C TRP A 364 -13.81 14.73 -19.34
N LEU A 365 -13.24 13.65 -18.79
CA LEU A 365 -12.67 12.54 -19.56
C LEU A 365 -13.73 11.92 -20.48
N LYS A 366 -14.93 11.67 -19.96
CA LYS A 366 -16.04 11.12 -20.76
C LYS A 366 -16.43 12.07 -21.89
N LYS A 367 -16.48 13.37 -21.64
CA LYS A 367 -16.73 14.39 -22.68
C LYS A 367 -15.63 14.41 -23.74
N LYS A 368 -14.37 14.29 -23.33
CA LYS A 368 -13.19 14.32 -24.22
C LYS A 368 -13.09 13.10 -25.13
N TYR A 369 -13.30 11.90 -24.56
CA TYR A 369 -13.11 10.63 -25.28
C TYR A 369 -14.43 9.99 -25.76
N GLY A 370 -15.58 10.47 -25.31
CA GLY A 370 -16.90 9.99 -25.72
C GLY A 370 -17.12 8.51 -25.42
N THR A 371 -17.64 7.78 -26.40
CA THR A 371 -17.83 6.32 -26.31
C THR A 371 -16.53 5.53 -26.44
N ALA A 372 -15.42 6.18 -26.80
CA ALA A 372 -14.12 5.52 -26.85
C ALA A 372 -13.56 5.24 -25.45
N LEU A 373 -14.03 5.92 -24.39
CA LEU A 373 -13.60 5.63 -23.02
C LEU A 373 -14.73 4.99 -22.22
N THR A 374 -14.42 3.88 -21.55
CA THR A 374 -15.26 3.25 -20.54
C THR A 374 -14.50 3.20 -19.21
N ILE A 375 -15.14 3.52 -18.09
CA ILE A 375 -14.54 3.38 -16.75
C ILE A 375 -15.42 2.44 -15.93
N HIS A 376 -14.85 1.33 -15.47
CA HIS A 376 -15.46 0.43 -14.49
C HIS A 376 -14.80 0.66 -13.12
N SER A 377 -15.52 0.32 -12.06
CA SER A 377 -15.00 0.42 -10.70
C SER A 377 -15.13 -0.90 -9.93
N ILE A 378 -14.19 -1.12 -9.02
CA ILE A 378 -14.27 -2.13 -7.98
C ILE A 378 -14.11 -1.42 -6.64
N TYR A 379 -15.19 -1.40 -5.86
CA TYR A 379 -15.18 -0.90 -4.49
C TYR A 379 -14.66 -1.96 -3.51
N ILE A 380 -13.68 -1.58 -2.69
CA ILE A 380 -13.14 -2.41 -1.63
C ILE A 380 -13.53 -1.82 -0.26
N ALA A 381 -14.58 -2.38 0.34
CA ALA A 381 -15.13 -1.94 1.62
C ALA A 381 -14.13 -2.07 2.79
N ASN A 382 -14.11 -1.07 3.66
CA ASN A 382 -13.30 -1.06 4.87
C ASN A 382 -14.00 -1.83 6.01
N GLY A 383 -13.31 -2.84 6.56
CA GLY A 383 -13.87 -3.69 7.62
C GLY A 383 -13.95 -3.03 8.99
N ASN A 384 -13.25 -1.91 9.18
CA ASN A 384 -13.13 -1.22 10.46
C ASN A 384 -13.90 0.11 10.50
N ASP A 385 -14.73 0.42 9.51
CA ASP A 385 -15.48 1.68 9.56
C ASP A 385 -16.58 1.59 10.61
N GLU A 386 -16.41 2.42 11.65
CA GLU A 386 -17.40 2.64 12.69
C GLU A 386 -18.59 3.47 12.16
N ASN A 387 -18.41 4.12 11.01
CA ASN A 387 -19.39 5.01 10.40
C ASN A 387 -19.97 4.42 9.10
N PRO A 388 -21.14 3.75 9.15
CA PRO A 388 -21.75 3.14 7.98
C PRO A 388 -22.14 4.17 6.90
N ASP A 389 -22.51 5.39 7.29
CA ASP A 389 -22.90 6.45 6.34
C ASP A 389 -21.72 6.87 5.46
N GLU A 390 -20.50 6.82 6.00
CA GLU A 390 -19.26 7.12 5.26
C GLU A 390 -18.90 6.01 4.27
N GLU A 391 -19.08 4.74 4.68
CA GLU A 391 -18.91 3.59 3.79
C GLU A 391 -19.90 3.62 2.62
N ASP A 392 -21.17 3.95 2.88
CA ASP A 392 -22.20 4.10 1.86
C ASP A 392 -21.89 5.26 0.90
N ALA A 393 -21.37 6.38 1.41
CA ALA A 393 -20.92 7.49 0.57
C ALA A 393 -19.76 7.09 -0.35
N TYR A 394 -18.74 6.38 0.15
CA TYR A 394 -17.62 5.91 -0.67
C TYR A 394 -18.03 4.87 -1.72
N ARG A 395 -18.96 3.98 -1.37
CA ARG A 395 -19.54 3.04 -2.31
C ARG A 395 -20.31 3.76 -3.42
N SER A 396 -21.20 4.68 -3.05
CA SER A 396 -21.98 5.50 -3.99
C SER A 396 -21.06 6.27 -4.93
N LEU A 397 -19.96 6.84 -4.42
CA LEU A 397 -18.98 7.53 -5.24
C LEU A 397 -18.36 6.61 -6.30
N MET A 398 -18.00 5.37 -5.95
CA MET A 398 -17.45 4.41 -6.91
C MET A 398 -18.48 3.97 -7.95
N GLU A 399 -19.76 3.88 -7.58
CA GLU A 399 -20.88 3.64 -8.50
C GLU A 399 -21.05 4.82 -9.46
N ASP A 400 -21.07 6.06 -8.96
CA ASP A 400 -21.17 7.28 -9.76
C ASP A 400 -20.00 7.41 -10.76
N ILE A 401 -18.77 7.04 -10.36
CA ILE A 401 -17.60 7.04 -11.24
C ILE A 401 -17.82 6.07 -12.42
N ALA A 402 -18.32 4.86 -12.14
CA ALA A 402 -18.58 3.87 -13.19
C ALA A 402 -19.72 4.33 -14.10
N GLU A 403 -20.83 4.83 -13.53
CA GLU A 403 -21.98 5.32 -14.28
C GLU A 403 -21.59 6.48 -15.21
N LEU A 404 -20.91 7.51 -14.70
CA LEU A 404 -20.40 8.62 -15.52
C LEU A 404 -19.37 8.15 -16.56
N GLY A 405 -18.59 7.13 -16.22
CA GLY A 405 -17.67 6.44 -17.12
C GLY A 405 -18.36 5.63 -18.22
N GLY A 406 -19.66 5.35 -18.08
CA GLY A 406 -20.42 4.43 -18.92
C GLY A 406 -20.00 2.97 -18.77
N GLY A 407 -19.54 2.57 -17.59
CA GLY A 407 -19.20 1.20 -17.21
C GLY A 407 -19.99 0.71 -16.01
N SER A 408 -19.52 -0.38 -15.41
CA SER A 408 -20.17 -1.08 -14.29
C SER A 408 -19.36 -0.96 -13.01
N SER A 409 -20.05 -0.97 -11.88
CA SER A 409 -19.45 -1.03 -10.53
C SER A 409 -19.59 -2.42 -9.95
N PHE A 410 -18.56 -2.88 -9.25
CA PHE A 410 -18.52 -4.16 -8.58
C PHE A 410 -17.99 -4.00 -7.15
N THR A 411 -18.28 -4.97 -6.28
CA THR A 411 -17.57 -5.07 -4.99
C THR A 411 -16.46 -6.11 -5.07
N GLY A 412 -15.33 -5.84 -4.42
CA GLY A 412 -14.19 -6.75 -4.44
C GLY A 412 -14.52 -8.14 -3.86
N MET A 413 -15.33 -8.18 -2.80
CA MET A 413 -15.73 -9.43 -2.16
C MET A 413 -16.66 -10.27 -3.03
N ASP A 414 -17.63 -9.66 -3.73
CA ASP A 414 -18.53 -10.40 -4.61
C ASP A 414 -17.79 -11.00 -5.80
N LEU A 415 -16.83 -10.27 -6.37
CA LEU A 415 -15.96 -10.76 -7.44
C LEU A 415 -15.12 -11.96 -7.01
N LEU A 416 -14.59 -11.97 -5.78
CA LEU A 416 -13.87 -13.13 -5.27
C LEU A 416 -14.77 -14.35 -5.03
N ARG A 417 -16.04 -14.15 -4.72
CA ARG A 417 -16.96 -15.24 -4.38
C ARG A 417 -17.67 -15.81 -5.60
N ASN A 418 -17.80 -15.00 -6.65
CA ASN A 418 -18.65 -15.32 -7.77
C ASN A 418 -17.86 -15.31 -9.08
N ASP A 419 -17.46 -16.49 -9.53
CA ASP A 419 -16.78 -16.71 -10.81
C ASP A 419 -17.56 -16.16 -12.00
N ARG A 420 -18.90 -16.13 -11.90
CA ARG A 420 -19.75 -15.54 -12.94
C ARG A 420 -19.53 -14.02 -13.02
N LEU A 421 -19.58 -13.30 -11.90
CA LEU A 421 -19.30 -11.85 -11.88
C LEU A 421 -17.88 -11.55 -12.38
N MET A 422 -16.90 -12.38 -12.00
CA MET A 422 -15.53 -12.24 -12.50
C MET A 422 -15.43 -12.44 -14.02
N ASN A 423 -16.19 -13.38 -14.59
CA ASN A 423 -16.28 -13.59 -16.04
C ASN A 423 -17.00 -12.44 -16.74
N GLU A 424 -18.10 -11.94 -16.16
CA GLU A 424 -18.86 -10.79 -16.66
C GLU A 424 -17.96 -9.55 -16.72
N LEU A 425 -17.29 -9.18 -15.62
CA LEU A 425 -16.31 -8.09 -15.60
C LEU A 425 -15.21 -8.31 -16.65
N SER A 426 -14.62 -9.50 -16.73
CA SER A 426 -13.55 -9.78 -17.72
C SER A 426 -14.02 -9.60 -19.16
N ALA A 427 -15.28 -9.96 -19.46
CA ALA A 427 -15.88 -9.79 -20.78
C ALA A 427 -16.15 -8.30 -21.07
N GLU A 428 -16.71 -7.56 -20.11
CA GLU A 428 -16.98 -6.13 -20.23
C GLU A 428 -15.71 -5.33 -20.53
N LEU A 429 -14.63 -5.63 -19.79
CA LEU A 429 -13.34 -4.94 -19.96
C LEU A 429 -12.77 -5.08 -21.37
N CYS A 430 -12.94 -6.26 -21.95
CA CYS A 430 -12.34 -6.69 -23.21
C CYS A 430 -13.19 -6.39 -24.45
N CYS A 431 -14.51 -6.53 -24.33
CA CYS A 431 -15.40 -6.61 -25.48
C CYS A 431 -16.33 -5.41 -25.62
N GLY A 432 -16.60 -4.67 -24.54
CA GLY A 432 -17.58 -3.59 -24.51
C GLY A 432 -19.01 -4.04 -24.81
N GLU A 433 -19.99 -3.24 -24.40
CA GLU A 433 -21.35 -3.36 -24.92
C GLU A 433 -21.37 -2.77 -26.34
N ASN A 434 -21.36 -3.64 -27.34
CA ASN A 434 -21.60 -3.28 -28.75
C ASN A 434 -23.06 -3.45 -29.11
#